data_AF-A0A7S4I119-F1
#
_entry.id   AF-A0A7S4I119-F1
#
_cell.length_a   1.000
_cell.length_b   1.000
_cell.length_c   1.000
_cell.angle_alpha   90.00
_cell.angle_beta   90.00
_cell.angle_gamma   90.00
#
_symmetry.space_group_name_H-M   'P 1'
#
loop_
_entity.id
_entity.type
_entity.pdbx_description
1 polymer ?
#
loop_
_entity_poly.entity_id
_entity_poly.type
_entity_poly.pdbx_seq_one_letter_code
_entity_poly.pdbx_strand_id
1 'polypeptide(L)'
;DFWAAVAVDQDPRKEAKYRDKLLRDAIKNFAAVQSAEPHSEDQKVAAEALCGTLEDILLHGLQGKSGKEYGAGVSTSIWDFIQHGVKTSGNQQLRNSIRQVEKFQNVQTADGRGRAWIRTVFSDEILIPAFSALVTAKQLQEHWYAPYAFMSSIEDTTTFVTALESL
;
A
#
# COMPACT_ATOMS: atom_id res chain seq x y z
N ASP A 1 20.96 0.89 -30.45
CA ASP A 1 20.35 -0.27 -29.77
C ASP A 1 21.12 -0.70 -28.53
N PHE A 2 21.11 0.13 -27.48
CA PHE A 2 21.88 -0.11 -26.24
C PHE A 2 21.04 0.10 -24.98
N TRP A 3 19.75 -0.27 -25.04
CA TRP A 3 18.84 -0.30 -23.89
C TRP A 3 17.95 -1.53 -23.96
N ALA A 4 18.58 -2.70 -24.11
CA ALA A 4 17.94 -3.91 -23.61
C ALA A 4 17.80 -3.71 -22.10
N ALA A 5 16.57 -3.42 -21.68
CA ALA A 5 16.19 -3.35 -20.28
C ALA A 5 16.86 -4.50 -19.54
N VAL A 6 17.50 -4.19 -18.42
CA VAL A 6 17.81 -5.21 -17.41
C VAL A 6 16.45 -5.74 -16.98
N ALA A 7 15.97 -6.77 -17.67
CA ALA A 7 14.92 -7.62 -17.17
C ALA A 7 15.52 -8.21 -15.90
N VAL A 8 15.19 -7.62 -14.75
CA VAL A 8 15.41 -8.26 -13.48
C VAL A 8 14.66 -9.58 -13.62
N ASP A 9 15.39 -10.67 -13.79
CA ASP A 9 14.86 -12.02 -13.91
C ASP A 9 14.20 -12.36 -12.57
N GLN A 10 12.95 -11.93 -12.43
CA GLN A 10 12.16 -12.17 -11.23
C GLN A 10 11.49 -13.52 -11.39
N ASP A 11 12.08 -14.53 -10.75
CA ASP A 11 11.55 -15.88 -10.66
C ASP A 11 10.09 -15.82 -10.17
N PRO A 12 9.10 -16.17 -11.00
CA PRO A 12 7.68 -16.07 -10.64
C PRO A 12 7.33 -16.85 -9.36
N ARG A 13 8.09 -17.92 -9.04
CA ARG A 13 7.88 -18.70 -7.82
C ARG A 13 8.34 -17.95 -6.58
N LYS A 14 9.39 -17.14 -6.68
CA LYS A 14 9.86 -16.30 -5.57
C LYS A 14 8.87 -15.17 -5.29
N GLU A 15 8.38 -14.53 -6.35
CA GLU A 15 7.39 -13.46 -6.22
C GLU A 15 6.07 -13.98 -5.63
N ALA A 16 5.59 -15.14 -6.09
CA ALA A 16 4.40 -15.76 -5.51
C ALA A 16 4.58 -16.10 -4.02
N LYS A 17 5.73 -16.67 -3.64
CA LYS A 17 6.04 -16.94 -2.22
C LYS A 17 6.13 -15.65 -1.39
N TYR A 18 6.65 -14.57 -1.97
CA TYR A 18 6.75 -13.30 -1.28
C TYR A 18 5.38 -12.66 -1.08
N ARG A 19 4.50 -12.66 -2.09
CA ARG A 19 3.11 -12.21 -1.94
C ARG A 19 2.36 -12.99 -0.86
N ASP A 20 2.50 -14.32 -0.86
CA ASP A 20 1.90 -15.20 0.13
C ASP A 20 2.45 -14.94 1.55
N LYS A 21 3.74 -14.61 1.68
CA LYS A 21 4.30 -14.11 2.95
C LYS A 21 3.66 -12.78 3.36
N LEU A 22 3.56 -11.80 2.47
CA LEU A 22 2.96 -10.49 2.76
C LEU A 22 1.50 -10.63 3.22
N LEU A 23 0.71 -11.45 2.52
CA LEU A 23 -0.67 -11.73 2.88
C LEU A 23 -0.78 -12.33 4.29
N ARG A 24 0.01 -13.36 4.59
CA ARG A 24 0.01 -13.99 5.92
C ARG A 24 0.43 -13.03 7.02
N ASP A 25 1.49 -12.25 6.79
CA ASP A 25 1.99 -11.30 7.77
C ASP A 25 0.94 -10.21 8.04
N ALA A 26 0.24 -9.73 7.01
CA ALA A 26 -0.78 -8.71 7.16
C ALA A 26 -1.97 -9.22 7.97
N ILE A 27 -2.48 -10.41 7.65
CA ILE A 27 -3.59 -11.06 8.37
C ILE A 27 -3.19 -11.33 9.84
N LYS A 28 -1.99 -11.88 10.05
CA LYS A 28 -1.47 -12.16 11.39
C LYS A 28 -1.35 -10.89 12.23
N ASN A 29 -0.77 -9.83 11.67
CA ASN A 29 -0.56 -8.58 12.40
C ASN A 29 -1.88 -7.87 12.68
N PHE A 30 -2.84 -7.93 11.76
CA PHE A 30 -4.19 -7.39 11.98
C PHE A 30 -4.92 -8.13 13.12
N ALA A 31 -4.90 -9.47 13.11
CA ALA A 31 -5.46 -10.26 14.20
C ALA A 31 -4.76 -10.02 15.55
N ALA A 32 -3.43 -9.79 15.54
CA ALA A 32 -2.68 -9.44 16.74
C ALA A 32 -3.10 -8.08 17.31
N VAL A 33 -3.35 -7.08 16.46
CA VAL A 33 -3.89 -5.77 16.88
C VAL A 33 -5.25 -5.92 17.56
N GLN A 34 -6.15 -6.73 16.99
CA GLN A 34 -7.50 -6.90 17.50
C GLN A 34 -7.57 -7.70 18.80
N SER A 35 -6.67 -8.66 18.98
CA SER A 35 -6.61 -9.51 20.18
C SER A 35 -5.85 -8.88 21.35
N ALA A 36 -5.02 -7.86 21.10
CA ALA A 36 -4.26 -7.17 22.14
C ALA A 36 -5.17 -6.25 22.98
N GLU A 37 -4.83 -6.09 24.26
CA GLU A 37 -5.52 -5.16 25.14
C GLU A 37 -5.40 -3.71 24.63
N PRO A 38 -6.50 -2.92 24.60
CA PRO A 38 -6.45 -1.54 24.14
C PRO A 38 -5.42 -0.70 24.90
N HIS A 39 -4.61 0.07 24.17
CA HIS A 39 -3.52 0.93 24.68
C HIS A 39 -2.33 0.18 25.31
N SER A 40 -2.33 -1.16 25.26
CA SER A 40 -1.17 -1.96 25.70
C SER A 40 0.04 -1.74 24.80
N GLU A 41 1.22 -2.08 25.30
CA GLU A 41 2.44 -2.06 24.49
C GLU A 41 2.37 -3.10 23.37
N ASP A 42 1.78 -4.26 23.63
CA ASP A 42 1.58 -5.32 22.64
C ASP A 42 0.72 -4.83 21.47
N GLN A 43 -0.35 -4.06 21.75
CA GLN A 43 -1.17 -3.47 20.69
C GLN A 43 -0.37 -2.48 19.82
N LYS A 44 0.48 -1.64 20.42
CA LYS A 44 1.32 -0.70 19.67
C LYS A 44 2.33 -1.43 18.80
N VAL A 45 2.99 -2.46 19.33
CA VAL A 45 3.96 -3.29 18.58
C VAL A 45 3.26 -3.98 17.41
N ALA A 46 2.08 -4.55 17.64
CA ALA A 46 1.30 -5.19 16.58
C ALA A 46 0.84 -4.17 15.52
N ALA A 47 0.42 -2.97 15.93
CA ALA A 47 0.00 -1.91 15.01
C ALA A 47 1.17 -1.40 14.15
N GLU A 48 2.36 -1.26 14.74
CA GLU A 48 3.56 -0.89 14.00
C GLU A 48 3.98 -1.96 12.99
N ALA A 49 3.94 -3.24 13.40
CA ALA A 49 4.20 -4.37 12.52
C ALA A 49 3.20 -4.44 11.35
N LEU A 50 1.91 -4.22 11.63
CA LEU A 50 0.87 -4.13 10.61
C LEU A 50 1.16 -2.97 9.63
N CYS A 51 1.41 -1.77 10.13
CA CYS A 51 1.72 -0.61 9.28
C CYS A 51 2.93 -0.86 8.37
N GLY A 52 3.97 -1.53 8.89
CA GLY A 52 5.12 -1.95 8.10
C GLY A 52 4.76 -2.96 7.01
N THR A 53 3.94 -3.96 7.32
CA THR A 53 3.50 -4.94 6.30
C THR A 53 2.62 -4.29 5.22
N LEU A 54 1.76 -3.35 5.59
CA LEU A 54 0.94 -2.59 4.63
C LEU A 54 1.81 -1.74 3.70
N GLU A 55 2.88 -1.14 4.24
CA GLU A 55 3.88 -0.43 3.43
C GLU A 55 4.60 -1.38 2.47
N ASP A 56 5.05 -2.55 2.94
CA ASP A 56 5.69 -3.57 2.10
C ASP A 56 4.77 -4.05 0.96
N ILE A 57 3.47 -4.22 1.23
CA ILE A 57 2.46 -4.54 0.21
C ILE A 57 2.39 -3.47 -0.88
N LEU A 58 2.38 -2.19 -0.50
CA LEU A 58 2.30 -1.06 -1.43
C LEU A 58 3.64 -0.80 -2.15
N LEU A 59 4.77 -1.23 -1.59
CA LEU A 59 6.07 -1.12 -2.24
C LEU A 59 6.38 -2.29 -3.16
N HIS A 60 5.80 -3.46 -2.91
CA HIS A 60 6.10 -4.68 -3.67
C HIS A 60 5.77 -4.51 -5.14
N GLY A 61 6.81 -4.45 -5.98
CA GLY A 61 6.68 -4.29 -7.43
C GLY A 61 6.22 -2.92 -7.89
N LEU A 62 6.24 -1.89 -7.02
CA LEU A 62 5.98 -0.50 -7.42
C LEU A 62 7.01 -0.05 -8.46
N GLN A 63 6.54 0.43 -9.60
CA GLN A 63 7.40 0.86 -10.70
C GLN A 63 7.75 2.34 -10.54
N GLY A 64 9.05 2.63 -10.43
CA GLY A 64 9.61 3.97 -10.54
C GLY A 64 9.43 4.51 -11.96
N LYS A 65 8.54 5.47 -12.22
CA LYS A 65 8.45 6.10 -13.54
C LYS A 65 9.41 7.28 -13.67
N SER A 66 10.53 7.07 -14.35
CA SER A 66 11.24 8.17 -15.02
C SER A 66 10.66 8.34 -16.44
N GLY A 67 9.56 9.08 -16.61
CA GLY A 67 8.88 9.22 -17.90
C GLY A 67 8.45 10.66 -18.22
N LYS A 68 8.58 11.07 -19.49
CA LYS A 68 8.33 12.45 -19.99
C LYS A 68 6.92 13.00 -19.68
N GLU A 69 5.93 12.16 -19.40
CA GLU A 69 4.57 12.60 -19.02
C GLU A 69 4.51 13.23 -17.62
N TYR A 70 5.48 12.93 -16.75
CA TYR A 70 5.59 13.48 -15.40
C TYR A 70 6.83 14.37 -15.21
N GLY A 71 7.57 14.64 -16.29
CA GLY A 71 8.88 15.28 -16.24
C GLY A 71 9.99 14.29 -15.90
N ALA A 72 11.13 14.40 -16.58
CA ALA A 72 12.29 13.58 -16.28
C ALA A 72 12.73 13.82 -14.81
N GLY A 73 12.70 12.77 -13.97
CA GLY A 73 13.22 12.81 -12.60
C GLY A 73 12.19 12.72 -11.47
N VAL A 74 10.89 12.54 -11.73
CA VAL A 74 9.91 12.30 -10.67
C VAL A 74 9.95 10.83 -10.26
N SER A 75 10.50 10.52 -9.09
CA SER A 75 10.34 9.20 -8.48
C SER A 75 8.87 9.01 -8.10
N THR A 76 8.19 8.02 -8.68
CA THR A 76 6.85 7.62 -8.24
C THR A 76 6.95 6.98 -6.86
N SER A 77 6.31 7.59 -5.87
CA SER A 77 6.25 7.10 -4.50
C SER A 77 4.92 6.37 -4.24
N ILE A 78 4.87 5.61 -3.15
CA ILE A 78 3.60 5.06 -2.64
C ILE A 78 2.56 6.15 -2.39
N TRP A 79 3.00 7.35 -2.03
CA TRP A 79 2.12 8.49 -1.75
C TRP A 79 1.41 8.99 -3.00
N ASP A 80 2.12 9.04 -4.13
CA ASP A 80 1.51 9.47 -5.39
C ASP A 80 0.45 8.45 -5.86
N PHE A 81 0.74 7.15 -5.74
CA PHE A 81 -0.24 6.08 -6.00
C PHE A 81 -1.47 6.23 -5.10
N ILE A 82 -1.27 6.40 -3.78
CA ILE A 82 -2.33 6.59 -2.80
C ILE A 82 -3.21 7.79 -3.16
N GLN A 83 -2.60 8.94 -3.47
CA GLN A 83 -3.36 10.15 -3.84
C GLN A 83 -4.20 9.92 -5.09
N HIS A 84 -3.67 9.25 -6.11
CA HIS A 84 -4.41 8.94 -7.32
C HIS A 84 -5.58 7.98 -7.05
N GLY A 85 -5.33 6.87 -6.35
CA GLY A 85 -6.35 5.86 -6.07
C GLY A 85 -7.49 6.40 -5.19
N VAL A 86 -7.15 7.20 -4.17
CA VAL A 86 -8.14 7.84 -3.31
C VAL A 86 -8.97 8.87 -4.08
N LYS A 87 -8.35 9.68 -4.95
CA LYS A 87 -9.07 10.65 -5.77
C LYS A 87 -10.11 9.98 -6.67
N THR A 88 -9.79 8.81 -7.23
CA THR A 88 -10.71 8.06 -8.10
C THR A 88 -11.83 7.33 -7.36
N SER A 89 -11.69 7.08 -6.06
CA SER A 89 -12.63 6.26 -5.27
C SER A 89 -14.01 6.90 -5.02
N GLY A 90 -14.15 8.22 -5.19
CA GLY A 90 -15.38 8.93 -4.82
C GLY A 90 -15.61 9.07 -3.29
N ASN A 91 -14.85 8.38 -2.44
CA ASN A 91 -15.02 8.37 -0.99
C ASN A 91 -14.50 9.66 -0.32
N GLN A 92 -15.39 10.41 0.34
CA GLN A 92 -15.04 11.69 0.97
C GLN A 92 -14.15 11.52 2.22
N GLN A 93 -14.33 10.45 2.98
CA GLN A 93 -13.54 10.18 4.18
C GLN A 93 -12.08 9.91 3.82
N LEU A 94 -11.83 9.12 2.77
CA LEU A 94 -10.48 8.90 2.26
C LEU A 94 -9.84 10.19 1.71
N ARG A 95 -10.61 11.04 1.02
CA ARG A 95 -10.10 12.36 0.60
C ARG A 95 -9.72 13.25 1.78
N ASN A 96 -10.45 13.15 2.90
CA ASN A 96 -10.13 13.90 4.11
C ASN A 96 -8.83 13.40 4.75
N SER A 97 -8.58 12.09 4.78
CA SER A 97 -7.32 11.55 5.31
C SER A 97 -6.10 11.99 4.49
N ILE A 98 -6.23 12.13 3.15
CA ILE A 98 -5.18 12.74 2.32
C ILE A 98 -4.89 14.17 2.77
N ARG A 99 -5.93 15.00 2.90
CA ARG A 99 -5.79 16.41 3.32
C ARG A 99 -5.22 16.55 4.74
N GLN A 100 -5.48 15.59 5.61
CA GLN A 100 -4.92 15.56 6.95
C GLN A 100 -3.41 15.33 6.91
N VAL A 101 -2.95 14.34 6.15
CA VAL A 101 -1.52 14.05 5.97
C VAL A 101 -0.78 15.20 5.30
N GLU A 102 -1.39 15.88 4.33
CA GLU A 102 -0.81 17.07 3.69
C GLU A 102 -0.55 18.23 4.66
N LYS A 103 -1.26 18.27 5.80
CA LYS A 103 -1.05 19.28 6.86
C LYS A 103 0.08 18.93 7.83
N PHE A 104 0.66 17.73 7.77
CA PHE A 104 1.77 17.35 8.64
C PHE A 104 3.06 18.05 8.22
N GLN A 105 3.36 19.18 8.86
CA GLN A 105 4.52 20.02 8.53
C GLN A 105 5.86 19.33 8.78
N ASN A 106 5.89 18.34 9.68
CA ASN A 106 7.07 17.54 10.01
C ASN A 106 7.32 16.38 9.03
N VAL A 107 6.42 16.13 8.09
CA VAL A 107 6.55 15.04 7.10
C VAL A 107 6.84 15.62 5.72
N GLN A 108 8.13 15.69 5.38
CA GLN A 108 8.62 16.40 4.20
C GLN A 108 8.83 15.52 2.97
N THR A 109 8.93 14.20 3.13
CA THR A 109 9.17 13.27 2.01
C THR A 109 7.88 12.59 1.58
N ALA A 110 7.78 12.23 0.29
CA ALA A 110 6.62 11.52 -0.24
C ALA A 110 6.43 10.15 0.44
N ASP A 111 7.51 9.38 0.62
CA ASP A 111 7.46 8.11 1.37
C ASP A 111 7.07 8.31 2.83
N GLY A 112 7.52 9.40 3.46
CA GLY A 112 7.06 9.80 4.79
C GLY A 112 5.55 10.03 4.83
N ARG A 113 4.99 10.68 3.81
CA ARG A 113 3.54 10.92 3.70
C ARG A 113 2.76 9.64 3.44
N GLY A 114 3.26 8.74 2.61
CA GLY A 114 2.66 7.42 2.42
C GLY A 114 2.57 6.64 3.73
N ARG A 115 3.67 6.58 4.48
CA ARG A 115 3.71 5.99 5.83
C ARG A 115 2.79 6.66 6.84
N ALA A 116 2.71 7.99 6.81
CA ALA A 116 1.82 8.75 7.68
C ALA A 116 0.35 8.47 7.32
N TRP A 117 0.04 8.32 6.04
CA TRP A 117 -1.31 7.99 5.58
C TRP A 117 -1.75 6.59 5.98
N ILE A 118 -0.89 5.57 5.83
CA ILE A 118 -1.16 4.21 6.32
C ILE A 118 -1.54 4.23 7.80
N ARG A 119 -0.75 4.94 8.62
CA ARG A 119 -1.05 5.12 10.06
C ARG A 119 -2.35 5.87 10.28
N THR A 120 -2.62 6.92 9.50
CA THR A 120 -3.85 7.71 9.60
C THR A 120 -5.09 6.85 9.30
N VAL A 121 -5.10 6.10 8.19
CA VAL A 121 -6.26 5.27 7.84
C VAL A 121 -6.47 4.10 8.80
N PHE A 122 -5.38 3.60 9.39
CA PHE A 122 -5.46 2.61 10.47
C PHE A 122 -6.06 3.21 11.75
N SER A 123 -5.55 4.36 12.21
CA SER A 123 -6.04 5.04 13.41
C SER A 123 -7.49 5.53 13.28
N ASP A 124 -7.90 5.93 12.08
CA ASP A 124 -9.27 6.40 11.80
C ASP A 124 -10.24 5.24 11.49
N GLU A 125 -9.82 3.99 11.65
CA GLU A 125 -10.62 2.78 11.39
C GLU A 125 -11.18 2.70 9.94
N ILE A 126 -10.46 3.29 8.99
CA ILE A 126 -10.83 3.31 7.57
C ILE A 126 -9.87 2.52 6.69
N LEU A 127 -9.13 1.58 7.28
CA LEU A 127 -8.18 0.73 6.56
C LEU A 127 -8.87 -0.08 5.45
N ILE A 128 -10.00 -0.72 5.76
CA ILE A 128 -10.78 -1.52 4.80
C ILE A 128 -11.22 -0.67 3.60
N PRO A 129 -12.00 0.42 3.77
CA PRO A 129 -12.43 1.22 2.62
C PRO A 129 -11.24 1.85 1.88
N ALA A 130 -10.13 2.14 2.56
CA ALA A 130 -8.91 2.63 1.93
C ALA A 130 -8.31 1.58 0.98
N PHE A 131 -8.08 0.36 1.44
CA PHE A 131 -7.52 -0.69 0.60
C PHE A 131 -8.52 -1.16 -0.46
N SER A 132 -9.82 -1.27 -0.16
CA SER A 132 -10.86 -1.54 -1.17
C SER A 132 -10.84 -0.52 -2.32
N ALA A 133 -10.64 0.77 -2.01
CA ALA A 133 -10.50 1.80 -3.03
C ALA A 133 -9.22 1.65 -3.88
N LEU A 134 -8.10 1.29 -3.26
CA LEU A 134 -6.84 1.08 -3.97
C LEU A 134 -6.87 -0.19 -4.85
N VAL A 135 -7.52 -1.26 -4.39
CA VAL A 135 -7.54 -2.54 -5.12
C VAL A 135 -8.52 -2.54 -6.29
N THR A 136 -9.57 -1.72 -6.24
CA THR A 136 -10.57 -1.60 -7.32
C THR A 136 -10.12 -0.70 -8.46
N ALA A 137 -9.05 0.09 -8.28
CA ALA A 137 -8.49 0.98 -9.28
C ALA A 137 -7.57 0.24 -10.28
N LYS A 138 -8.10 -0.75 -11.00
CA LYS A 138 -7.31 -1.66 -11.87
C LYS A 138 -6.41 -0.94 -12.89
N GLN A 139 -6.95 0.07 -13.57
CA GLN A 139 -6.18 0.86 -14.54
C GLN A 139 -5.00 1.60 -13.88
N LEU A 140 -5.17 2.01 -12.62
CA LEU A 140 -4.11 2.61 -11.85
C LEU A 140 -3.06 1.56 -11.47
N GLN A 141 -3.47 0.37 -11.01
CA GLN A 141 -2.53 -0.70 -10.68
C GLN A 141 -1.65 -1.09 -11.86
N GLU A 142 -2.24 -1.32 -13.03
CA GLU A 142 -1.51 -1.67 -14.27
C GLU A 142 -0.51 -0.59 -14.68
N HIS A 143 -0.79 0.67 -14.32
CA HIS A 143 0.10 1.79 -14.62
C HIS A 143 1.23 1.95 -13.61
N TRP A 144 1.03 1.55 -12.34
CA TRP A 144 1.95 1.83 -11.22
C TRP A 144 2.74 0.60 -10.75
N TYR A 145 2.28 -0.62 -11.04
CA TYR A 145 2.88 -1.85 -10.51
C TYR A 145 3.30 -2.80 -11.63
N ALA A 146 4.36 -3.55 -11.35
CA ALA A 146 4.77 -4.67 -12.19
C ALA A 146 3.76 -5.83 -12.07
N PRO A 147 3.57 -6.66 -13.12
CA PRO A 147 2.55 -7.71 -13.12
C PRO A 147 2.65 -8.74 -11.98
N TYR A 148 3.81 -8.90 -11.37
CA TYR A 148 4.05 -9.83 -10.26
C TYR A 148 3.79 -9.22 -8.88
N ALA A 149 3.54 -7.90 -8.80
CA ALA A 149 3.30 -7.17 -7.58
C ALA A 149 2.09 -7.70 -6.82
N PHE A 150 2.08 -7.50 -5.50
CA PHE A 150 0.92 -7.80 -4.66
C PHE A 150 -0.33 -7.08 -5.17
N MET A 151 -0.22 -5.77 -5.40
CA MET A 151 -1.33 -4.93 -5.87
C MET A 151 -1.81 -5.25 -7.29
N SER A 152 -1.06 -6.05 -8.07
CA SER A 152 -1.48 -6.51 -9.40
C SER A 152 -2.18 -7.88 -9.38
N SER A 153 -2.14 -8.59 -8.25
CA SER A 153 -2.77 -9.90 -8.07
C SER A 153 -4.20 -9.74 -7.54
N ILE A 154 -5.19 -10.00 -8.41
CA ILE A 154 -6.62 -9.94 -8.04
C ILE A 154 -6.93 -10.93 -6.92
N GLU A 155 -6.37 -12.13 -6.96
CA GLU A 155 -6.56 -13.16 -5.94
C GLU A 155 -6.04 -12.67 -4.59
N ASP A 156 -4.77 -12.26 -4.51
CA ASP A 156 -4.14 -11.84 -3.24
C ASP A 156 -4.81 -10.59 -2.67
N THR A 157 -5.14 -9.60 -3.51
CA THR A 157 -5.82 -8.37 -3.07
C THR A 157 -7.25 -8.62 -2.61
N THR A 158 -7.99 -9.52 -3.27
CA THR A 158 -9.35 -9.90 -2.84
C THR A 158 -9.29 -10.65 -1.51
N THR A 159 -8.43 -11.66 -1.39
CA THR A 159 -8.25 -12.41 -0.15
C THR A 159 -7.84 -11.49 1.00
N PHE A 160 -6.94 -10.54 0.74
CA PHE A 160 -6.53 -9.56 1.74
C PHE A 160 -7.70 -8.70 2.24
N VAL A 161 -8.46 -8.07 1.34
CA VAL A 161 -9.60 -7.23 1.74
C VAL A 161 -10.67 -8.04 2.46
N THR A 162 -11.02 -9.22 1.95
CA THR A 162 -12.00 -10.11 2.61
C THR A 162 -11.53 -10.56 3.99
N ALA A 163 -10.23 -10.82 4.17
CA ALA A 163 -9.68 -11.18 5.47
C ALA A 163 -9.76 -10.01 6.46
N LEU A 164 -9.51 -8.78 6.01
CA LEU A 164 -9.69 -7.59 6.86
C LEU A 164 -11.16 -7.37 7.27
N GLU A 165 -12.12 -7.72 6.41
CA GLU A 165 -13.55 -7.60 6.70
C GLU A 165 -14.08 -8.69 7.65
N SER A 166 -13.38 -9.83 7.73
CA SER A 166 -13.83 -11.02 8.47
C SER A 166 -13.26 -11.12 9.89
N LEU A 167 -12.33 -10.23 10.24
CA LEU A 167 -11.64 -10.15 11.53
C LEU A 167 -12.23 -8.97 12.32
#